data_AF-A0A7S1E178-F1
#
_entry.id   AF-A0A7S1E178-F1
#
_cell.length_a   1.000
_cell.length_b   1.000
_cell.length_c   1.000
_cell.angle_alpha   90.00
_cell.angle_beta   90.00
_cell.angle_gamma   90.00
#
_symmetry.space_group_name_H-M   'P 1'
#
loop_
_entity.id
_entity.type
_entity.pdbx_description
1 polymer ?
#
loop_
_entity_poly.entity_id
_entity_poly.type
_entity_poly.pdbx_seq_one_letter_code
_entity_poly.pdbx_strand_id
1 'polypeptide(L)'
;TDSNMLGATHEAKDLEHLSSGIRIVNPIMGVAFWREDVAIKAEEVTVRFEEGMPVALNGIEYRDPVALLAEANAIGGRHGLGMSDQIENRIIEAKSRGIYEAPGLALLHIAYERLVTGIHNEDTIEQYRINGMKLGRLLYQGRWF
;
A
#
# COMPACT_ATOMS: atom_id res chain seq x y z
N THR A 1 12.12 8.43 9.63
CA THR A 1 11.28 7.32 9.14
C THR A 1 10.33 6.93 10.23
N ASP A 2 9.05 6.81 9.91
CA ASP A 2 8.02 6.19 10.74
C ASP A 2 7.57 4.90 10.06
N SER A 3 7.25 3.86 10.82
CA SER A 3 6.88 2.56 10.25
C SER A 3 6.09 1.69 11.21
N ASN A 4 5.13 0.96 10.65
CA ASN A 4 4.43 -0.12 11.30
C ASN A 4 4.15 -1.24 10.28
N MET A 5 3.37 -2.25 10.65
CA MET A 5 3.10 -3.39 9.77
C MET A 5 2.33 -3.05 8.48
N LEU A 6 1.62 -1.91 8.44
CA LEU A 6 0.83 -1.48 7.29
C LEU A 6 1.67 -0.70 6.26
N GLY A 7 2.77 -0.11 6.71
CA GLY A 7 3.62 0.69 5.84
C GLY A 7 4.75 1.41 6.56
N ALA A 8 5.62 2.01 5.75
CA ALA A 8 6.71 2.86 6.17
C ALA A 8 6.67 4.20 5.43
N THR A 9 7.07 5.26 6.12
CA THR A 9 7.16 6.62 5.58
C THR A 9 8.57 7.14 5.74
N HIS A 10 9.12 7.62 4.64
CA HIS A 10 10.41 8.30 4.56
C HIS A 10 10.19 9.79 4.39
N GLU A 11 10.58 10.52 5.43
CA GLU A 11 10.70 11.97 5.40
C GLU A 11 12.17 12.31 5.62
N ALA A 12 12.76 13.05 4.68
CA ALA A 12 14.13 13.50 4.75
C ALA A 12 14.23 14.91 4.18
N LYS A 13 15.13 15.73 4.73
CA LYS A 13 15.33 17.11 4.27
C LYS A 13 15.61 17.19 2.76
N ASP A 14 16.33 16.21 2.23
CA ASP A 14 16.66 16.15 0.80
C ASP A 14 15.46 15.79 -0.09
N LEU A 15 14.42 15.13 0.47
CA LEU A 15 13.18 14.84 -0.24
C LEU A 15 12.32 16.08 -0.46
N GLU A 16 12.50 17.13 0.33
CA GLU A 16 11.81 18.42 0.13
C GLU A 16 12.24 19.12 -1.17
N HIS A 17 13.41 18.75 -1.72
CA HIS A 17 13.81 19.21 -3.05
C HIS A 17 13.11 18.40 -4.13
N LEU A 18 12.23 19.05 -4.90
CA LEU A 18 11.47 18.40 -5.98
C LEU A 18 12.36 17.78 -7.09
N SER A 19 13.62 18.22 -7.20
CA SER A 19 14.61 17.65 -8.12
C SER A 19 15.25 16.36 -7.60
N SER A 20 15.10 16.04 -6.31
CA SER A 20 15.56 14.76 -5.74
C SER A 20 14.60 13.65 -6.15
N GLY A 21 15.13 12.56 -6.69
CA GLY A 21 14.33 11.38 -7.04
C GLY A 21 14.15 10.42 -5.86
N ILE A 22 13.20 9.49 -6.00
CA ILE A 22 12.93 8.39 -5.05
C ILE A 22 14.18 7.56 -4.70
N ARG A 23 15.19 7.57 -5.58
CA ARG A 23 16.42 6.79 -5.50
C ARG A 23 17.31 7.11 -4.30
N ILE A 24 17.06 8.22 -3.61
CA ILE A 24 17.80 8.56 -2.37
C ILE A 24 17.28 7.79 -1.15
N VAL A 25 16.11 7.15 -1.26
CA VAL A 25 15.55 6.31 -0.21
C VAL A 25 16.14 4.91 -0.29
N ASN A 26 16.49 4.35 0.86
CA ASN A 26 16.75 2.92 1.00
C ASN A 26 15.46 2.24 1.52
N PRO A 27 14.73 1.48 0.67
CA PRO A 27 13.49 0.81 1.08
C PRO A 27 13.71 -0.10 2.28
N ILE A 28 12.74 -0.13 3.20
CA ILE A 28 12.79 -0.98 4.40
C ILE A 28 11.71 -2.06 4.41
N MET A 29 10.67 -1.94 3.58
CA MET A 29 9.63 -2.96 3.42
C MET A 29 9.67 -3.63 2.04
N GLY A 30 10.15 -2.92 1.02
CA GLY A 30 10.34 -3.44 -0.33
C GLY A 30 11.79 -3.53 -0.76
N VAL A 31 11.98 -3.74 -2.06
CA VAL A 31 13.28 -3.67 -2.74
C VAL A 31 13.40 -2.38 -3.54
N ALA A 32 14.62 -1.90 -3.74
CA ALA A 32 14.92 -0.76 -4.60
C ALA A 32 14.77 -1.15 -6.09
N PHE A 33 13.53 -1.26 -6.55
CA PHE A 33 13.16 -1.78 -7.89
C PHE A 33 13.76 -1.01 -9.08
N TRP A 34 14.28 0.20 -8.84
CA TRP A 34 14.98 1.01 -9.86
C TRP A 34 16.46 0.64 -10.04
N ARG A 35 17.01 -0.22 -9.18
CA ARG A 35 18.41 -0.66 -9.26
C ARG A 35 18.54 -1.86 -10.18
N GLU A 36 19.48 -1.80 -11.11
CA GLU A 36 19.73 -2.88 -12.08
C GLU A 36 20.22 -4.17 -11.43
N ASP A 37 20.86 -4.09 -10.26
CA ASP A 37 21.35 -5.26 -9.51
C ASP A 37 20.27 -5.94 -8.65
N VAL A 38 19.06 -5.37 -8.59
CA VAL A 38 17.91 -5.96 -7.89
C VAL A 38 17.12 -6.84 -8.86
N ALA A 39 17.23 -8.15 -8.70
CA ALA A 39 16.47 -9.11 -9.50
C ALA A 39 15.03 -9.26 -8.97
N ILE A 40 14.04 -8.92 -9.79
CA ILE A 40 12.62 -9.13 -9.52
C ILE A 40 12.11 -10.26 -10.42
N LYS A 41 11.90 -11.44 -9.84
CA LYS A 41 11.40 -12.62 -10.58
C LYS A 41 9.89 -12.53 -10.70
N ALA A 42 9.34 -12.89 -11.86
CA ALA A 42 7.89 -13.03 -12.00
C ALA A 42 7.38 -14.11 -11.02
N GLU A 43 6.23 -13.84 -10.41
CA GLU A 43 5.57 -14.73 -9.46
C GLU A 43 4.06 -14.68 -9.69
N GLU A 44 3.42 -15.85 -9.72
CA GLU A 44 1.97 -15.96 -9.66
C GLU A 44 1.54 -16.04 -8.21
N VAL A 45 0.65 -15.13 -7.80
CA VAL A 45 0.15 -15.05 -6.43
C VAL A 45 -1.36 -15.22 -6.45
N THR A 46 -1.87 -16.12 -5.62
CA THR A 46 -3.31 -16.29 -5.42
C THR A 46 -3.73 -15.72 -4.07
N VAL A 47 -4.84 -14.99 -4.05
CA VAL A 47 -5.41 -14.40 -2.83
C VAL A 47 -6.86 -14.84 -2.72
N ARG A 48 -7.24 -15.38 -1.57
CA ARG A 48 -8.62 -15.76 -1.27
C ARG A 48 -9.21 -14.81 -0.25
N PHE A 49 -10.42 -14.35 -0.53
CA PHE A 49 -11.19 -13.46 0.35
C PHE A 49 -12.46 -14.17 0.85
N GLU A 50 -12.85 -13.86 2.08
CA GLU A 50 -14.14 -14.20 2.67
C GLU A 50 -14.74 -12.94 3.28
N GLU A 51 -15.99 -12.60 2.92
CA GLU A 51 -16.69 -11.41 3.41
C GLU A 51 -15.87 -10.10 3.30
N GLY A 52 -15.06 -9.99 2.23
CA GLY A 52 -14.20 -8.84 1.97
C GLY A 52 -12.86 -8.85 2.70
N MET A 53 -12.61 -9.82 3.57
CA MET A 53 -11.33 -9.98 4.28
C MET A 53 -10.44 -11.02 3.59
N PRO A 54 -9.14 -10.74 3.37
CA PRO A 54 -8.23 -11.76 2.88
C PRO A 54 -8.04 -12.83 3.96
N VAL A 55 -8.10 -14.10 3.57
CA VAL A 55 -8.00 -15.25 4.47
C VAL A 55 -6.94 -16.27 4.05
N ALA A 56 -6.50 -16.24 2.78
CA ALA A 56 -5.45 -17.13 2.29
C ALA A 56 -4.56 -16.47 1.22
N LEU A 57 -3.28 -16.86 1.22
CA LEU A 57 -2.29 -16.51 0.20
C LEU A 57 -1.64 -17.80 -0.30
N ASN A 58 -1.59 -18.01 -1.62
CA ASN A 58 -0.99 -19.20 -2.25
C ASN A 58 -1.53 -20.53 -1.68
N GLY A 59 -2.84 -20.57 -1.42
CA GLY A 59 -3.53 -21.74 -0.86
C GLY A 59 -3.31 -21.96 0.64
N ILE A 60 -2.49 -21.14 1.31
CA ILE A 60 -2.24 -21.21 2.75
C ILE A 60 -3.23 -20.30 3.48
N GLU A 61 -4.02 -20.87 4.39
CA GLU A 61 -4.97 -20.12 5.22
C GLU A 61 -4.31 -19.50 6.44
N TYR A 62 -4.74 -18.28 6.77
CA TYR A 62 -4.25 -17.54 7.93
C TYR A 62 -5.42 -17.21 8.86
N ARG A 63 -5.36 -17.73 10.09
CA ARG A 63 -6.29 -17.34 11.16
C ARG A 63 -5.89 -16.04 11.86
N ASP A 64 -4.61 -15.70 11.78
CA ASP A 64 -4.05 -14.48 12.33
C ASP A 64 -3.87 -13.44 11.21
N PRO A 65 -4.62 -12.32 11.23
CA PRO A 65 -4.46 -11.25 10.25
C PRO A 65 -3.06 -10.62 10.25
N VAL A 66 -2.35 -10.65 11.38
CA VAL A 66 -0.98 -10.13 11.48
C VAL A 66 -0.04 -10.98 10.65
N ALA A 67 -0.11 -12.30 10.79
CA ALA A 67 0.66 -13.23 9.97
C ALA A 67 0.33 -13.12 8.47
N LEU A 68 -0.95 -12.96 8.12
CA LEU A 68 -1.35 -12.76 6.72
C LEU A 68 -0.73 -11.49 6.12
N LEU A 69 -0.80 -10.37 6.85
CA LEU A 69 -0.27 -9.10 6.37
C LEU A 69 1.26 -9.12 6.33
N ALA A 70 1.93 -9.81 7.26
CA ALA A 70 3.37 -10.03 7.22
C ALA A 70 3.79 -10.81 5.97
N GLU A 71 3.08 -11.89 5.63
CA GLU A 71 3.31 -12.61 4.37
C GLU A 71 3.04 -11.71 3.17
N ALA A 72 1.89 -11.02 3.12
CA ALA A 72 1.57 -10.09 2.04
C ALA A 72 2.66 -9.02 1.83
N ASN A 73 3.23 -8.48 2.92
CA ASN A 73 4.37 -7.57 2.85
C ASN A 73 5.61 -8.24 2.29
N ALA A 74 5.93 -9.47 2.69
CA ALA A 74 7.04 -10.22 2.12
C ALA A 74 6.86 -10.51 0.63
N ILE A 75 5.62 -10.77 0.18
CA ILE A 75 5.27 -10.93 -1.24
C ILE A 75 5.38 -9.61 -1.99
N GLY A 76 4.65 -8.58 -1.58
CA GLY A 76 4.68 -7.29 -2.26
C GLY A 76 6.09 -6.67 -2.27
N GLY A 77 6.81 -6.82 -1.16
CA GLY A 77 8.10 -6.19 -0.92
C GLY A 77 9.18 -6.70 -1.86
N ARG A 78 9.27 -8.03 -2.08
CA ARG A 78 10.24 -8.61 -3.02
C ARG A 78 9.99 -8.24 -4.48
N HIS A 79 8.80 -7.70 -4.79
CA HIS A 79 8.44 -7.21 -6.12
C HIS A 79 8.46 -5.67 -6.23
N GLY A 80 8.87 -4.96 -5.17
CA GLY A 80 8.90 -3.49 -5.16
C GLY A 80 7.51 -2.85 -5.23
N LEU A 81 6.45 -3.59 -4.89
CA LEU A 81 5.08 -3.10 -4.93
C LEU A 81 4.81 -2.09 -3.81
N GLY A 82 3.90 -1.16 -4.06
CA GLY A 82 3.36 -0.27 -3.03
C GLY A 82 4.27 0.87 -2.60
N MET A 83 5.30 1.20 -3.38
CA MET A 83 6.09 2.40 -3.16
C MET A 83 5.47 3.60 -3.88
N SER A 84 5.34 4.74 -3.19
CA SER A 84 4.78 5.97 -3.77
C SER A 84 5.57 7.20 -3.33
N ASP A 85 5.73 8.17 -4.24
CA ASP A 85 6.35 9.48 -4.01
C ASP A 85 5.26 10.54 -4.09
N GLN A 86 4.86 11.08 -2.95
CA GLN A 86 3.66 11.89 -2.82
C GLN A 86 3.99 13.28 -2.30
N ILE A 87 3.38 14.29 -2.93
CA ILE A 87 3.26 15.64 -2.37
C ILE A 87 1.85 15.77 -1.81
N GLU A 88 1.74 15.88 -0.50
CA GLU A 88 0.47 15.90 0.21
C GLU A 88 0.14 17.28 0.78
N ASN A 89 -1.16 17.53 0.97
CA ASN A 89 -1.64 18.72 1.69
C ASN A 89 -1.88 18.33 3.14
N ARG A 90 -1.14 18.91 4.07
CA ARG A 90 -1.33 18.72 5.51
C ARG A 90 -2.55 19.48 5.99
N ILE A 91 -3.14 19.02 7.10
CA ILE A 91 -4.30 19.66 7.74
C ILE A 91 -3.98 21.12 8.11
N ILE A 92 -2.73 21.39 8.47
CA ILE A 92 -2.22 22.72 8.83
C ILE A 92 -1.94 23.63 7.63
N GLU A 93 -2.48 23.30 6.45
CA GLU A 93 -2.33 24.07 5.20
C GLU A 93 -0.89 24.19 4.68
N ALA A 94 0.01 23.33 5.16
CA ALA A 94 1.34 23.15 4.60
C ALA A 94 1.33 22.04 3.54
N LYS A 95 2.30 22.07 2.62
CA LYS A 95 2.64 20.93 1.78
C LYS A 95 3.84 20.20 2.36
N SER A 96 3.87 18.90 2.19
CA SER A 96 5.03 18.06 2.46
C SER A 96 5.22 17.07 1.34
N ARG A 97 6.46 16.61 1.17
CA ARG A 97 6.77 15.49 0.29
C ARG A 97 7.24 14.30 1.11
N GLY A 98 6.64 13.15 0.87
CA GLY A 98 6.96 11.89 1.54
C GLY A 98 7.05 10.75 0.54
N ILE A 99 7.91 9.78 0.86
CA ILE A 99 7.94 8.51 0.15
C ILE A 99 7.37 7.44 1.06
N TYR A 100 6.40 6.69 0.57
CA TYR A 100 5.68 5.68 1.35
C TYR A 100 5.93 4.30 0.76
N GLU A 101 6.03 3.30 1.61
CA GLU A 101 6.06 1.88 1.26
C GLU A 101 4.87 1.19 1.93
N ALA A 102 4.02 0.50 1.16
CA ALA A 102 2.93 -0.32 1.69
C ALA A 102 2.73 -1.59 0.84
N PRO A 103 3.74 -2.48 0.76
CA PRO A 103 3.75 -3.57 -0.20
C PRO A 103 2.58 -4.56 -0.03
N GLY A 104 2.29 -4.97 1.20
CA GLY A 104 1.22 -5.91 1.48
C GLY A 104 -0.16 -5.31 1.18
N LEU A 105 -0.37 -4.04 1.56
CA LEU A 105 -1.61 -3.34 1.23
C LEU A 105 -1.78 -3.15 -0.28
N ALA A 106 -0.71 -2.82 -1.01
CA ALA A 106 -0.76 -2.67 -2.46
C ALA A 106 -1.12 -4.00 -3.15
N LEU A 107 -0.50 -5.11 -2.76
CA LEU A 107 -0.83 -6.44 -3.25
C LEU A 107 -2.30 -6.79 -3.01
N LEU A 108 -2.77 -6.62 -1.77
CA LEU A 108 -4.14 -6.94 -1.39
C LEU A 108 -5.16 -6.02 -2.07
N HIS A 109 -4.84 -4.73 -2.23
CA HIS A 109 -5.70 -3.77 -2.90
C HIS A 109 -5.89 -4.10 -4.38
N ILE A 110 -4.82 -4.47 -5.11
CA ILE A 110 -4.91 -4.89 -6.52
C ILE A 110 -5.87 -6.09 -6.66
N ALA A 111 -5.74 -7.09 -5.78
CA ALA A 111 -6.62 -8.26 -5.80
C ALA A 111 -8.08 -7.90 -5.43
N TYR A 112 -8.25 -7.04 -4.41
CA TYR A 112 -9.56 -6.63 -3.91
C TYR A 112 -10.35 -5.80 -4.93
N GLU A 113 -9.73 -4.82 -5.60
CA GLU A 113 -10.38 -4.03 -6.65
C GLU A 113 -10.90 -4.90 -7.79
N ARG A 114 -10.11 -5.90 -8.19
CA ARG A 114 -10.52 -6.87 -9.22
C ARG A 114 -11.70 -7.72 -8.76
N LEU A 115 -11.70 -8.15 -7.50
CA LEU A 115 -12.78 -8.95 -6.90
C LEU A 115 -14.08 -8.14 -6.82
N VAL A 116 -14.05 -6.92 -6.29
CA VAL A 116 -15.22 -6.04 -6.14
C VAL A 116 -15.88 -5.76 -7.50
N THR A 117 -15.06 -5.50 -8.52
CA THR A 117 -15.54 -5.29 -9.90
C THR A 117 -16.24 -6.54 -10.48
N GLY A 118 -15.88 -7.74 -10.02
CA GLY A 118 -16.48 -8.99 -10.45
C GLY A 118 -17.74 -9.40 -9.66
N ILE A 119 -18.04 -8.75 -8.53
CA ILE A 119 -19.14 -9.11 -7.62
C ILE A 119 -20.26 -8.08 -7.63
N HIS A 120 -19.93 -6.79 -7.64
CA HIS A 120 -20.89 -5.72 -7.41
C HIS A 120 -21.31 -5.00 -8.70
N ASN A 121 -22.53 -4.43 -8.68
CA ASN A 121 -23.04 -3.60 -9.77
C ASN A 121 -22.45 -2.17 -9.70
N GLU A 122 -22.53 -1.43 -10.81
CA GLU A 122 -21.89 -0.13 -10.97
C GLU A 122 -22.30 0.88 -9.88
N ASP A 123 -23.58 0.98 -9.53
CA ASP A 123 -24.07 1.89 -8.48
C ASP A 123 -23.41 1.58 -7.12
N THR A 124 -23.21 0.31 -6.79
CA THR A 124 -22.54 -0.10 -5.54
C THR A 124 -21.06 0.25 -5.58
N ILE A 125 -20.40 0.05 -6.73
CA ILE A 125 -18.99 0.39 -6.92
C ILE A 125 -18.78 1.91 -6.84
N GLU A 126 -19.68 2.71 -7.41
CA GLU A 126 -19.64 4.17 -7.30
C GLU A 126 -19.72 4.61 -5.83
N GLN A 127 -20.68 4.08 -5.07
CA GLN A 127 -20.80 4.37 -3.65
C GLN A 127 -19.57 3.92 -2.85
N TYR A 128 -19.00 2.76 -3.15
CA TYR A 128 -17.76 2.28 -2.54
C TYR A 128 -16.61 3.28 -2.73
N ARG A 129 -16.42 3.79 -3.96
CA ARG A 129 -15.35 4.76 -4.27
C ARG A 129 -15.57 6.11 -3.57
N ILE A 130 -16.79 6.65 -3.62
CA ILE A 130 -17.12 7.94 -2.99
C ILE A 130 -16.91 7.86 -1.48
N ASN A 131 -17.42 6.81 -0.84
CA ASN A 131 -17.31 6.64 0.61
C ASN A 131 -15.87 6.29 1.04
N GLY A 132 -15.12 5.54 0.23
CA GLY A 132 -13.71 5.24 0.46
C GLY A 132 -12.86 6.51 0.49
N MET A 133 -13.05 7.43 -0.48
CA MET A 133 -12.35 8.73 -0.48
C MET A 133 -12.71 9.58 0.74
N LYS A 134 -14.00 9.61 1.11
CA LYS A 134 -14.47 10.34 2.29
C LYS A 134 -13.85 9.78 3.58
N LEU A 135 -13.83 8.46 3.72
CA LEU A 135 -13.19 7.78 4.84
C LEU A 135 -11.70 8.12 4.89
N GLY A 136 -10.96 7.98 3.78
CA GLY A 136 -9.54 8.32 3.72
C GLY A 136 -9.24 9.74 4.18
N ARG A 137 -10.08 10.71 3.82
CA ARG A 137 -9.96 12.09 4.32
C ARG A 137 -10.17 12.20 5.83
N LEU A 138 -11.17 11.51 6.38
CA LEU A 138 -11.43 11.51 7.83
C LEU A 138 -10.27 10.88 8.60
N LEU A 139 -9.74 9.75 8.11
CA LEU A 139 -8.57 9.08 8.69
C LEU A 139 -7.34 10.00 8.69
N TYR A 140 -7.05 10.63 7.55
CA TYR A 140 -5.94 11.58 7.42
C TYR A 140 -6.10 12.77 8.38
N GLN A 141 -7.34 13.19 8.65
CA GLN A 141 -7.65 14.26 9.59
C GLN A 141 -7.63 13.84 11.07
N GLY A 142 -7.33 12.58 11.39
CA GLY A 142 -7.39 12.04 12.75
C GLY A 142 -8.81 11.88 13.29
N ARG A 143 -9.83 11.85 12.43
CA ARG A 143 -11.26 11.79 12.78
C ARG A 143 -11.80 10.36 12.69
N TRP A 144 -11.22 9.46 13.51
CA TRP A 144 -11.64 8.06 13.59
C TRP A 144 -12.90 7.85 14.44
N PHE A 145 -12.94 8.48 15.62
CA PHE A 145 -14.08 8.50 16.55
C PHE A 145 -14.93 9.75 16.35
#